data_AF-X1Q5F3-F1
#
_entry.id   AF-X1Q5F3-F1
#
_cell.length_a   1.000
_cell.length_b   1.000
_cell.length_c   1.000
_cell.angle_alpha   90.00
_cell.angle_beta   90.00
_cell.angle_gamma   90.00
#
_symmetry.space_group_name_H-M   'P 1'
#
loop_
_entity.id
_entity.type
_entity.pdbx_description
1 polymer ?
#
loop_
_entity_poly.entity_id
_entity_poly.type
_entity_poly.pdbx_seq_one_letter_code
_entity_poly.pdbx_strand_id
1 'polypeptide(L)' 'IKREFYFLEVNGIPGMSKMSIIPIQLRTLGHTEKEIYNLIIENSI' A
#
# COMPACT_ATOMS: atom_id res chain seq x y z
N ILE A 1 -17.04 -8.46 -23.98
CA ILE A 1 -16.81 -9.15 -22.68
C ILE A 1 -16.84 -8.08 -21.60
N LYS A 2 -17.83 -8.10 -20.69
CA LYS A 2 -17.86 -7.19 -19.54
C LYS A 2 -16.77 -7.63 -18.56
N ARG A 3 -15.93 -6.69 -18.12
CA ARG A 3 -14.98 -6.93 -17.03
C ARG A 3 -15.71 -6.60 -15.73
N GLU A 4 -16.10 -7.63 -15.01
CA GLU A 4 -16.69 -7.50 -13.67
C GLU A 4 -15.56 -7.59 -12.64
N PHE A 5 -15.60 -6.73 -11.61
CA PHE A 5 -14.63 -6.76 -10.51
C PHE A 5 -15.14 -7.68 -9.40
N TYR A 6 -14.26 -8.54 -8.89
CA TYR A 6 -14.53 -9.40 -7.75
C TYR A 6 -13.56 -9.08 -6.62
N PHE A 7 -14.07 -9.02 -5.40
CA PHE A 7 -13.23 -8.86 -4.22
C PHE A 7 -12.48 -10.15 -3.94
N LEU A 8 -11.14 -10.05 -3.80
CA LEU A 8 -10.29 -11.18 -3.45
C LEU A 8 -10.03 -11.22 -1.95
N GLU A 9 -9.39 -10.17 -1.43
CA GLU A 9 -8.99 -10.04 -0.04
C GLU A 9 -8.68 -8.58 0.31
N VAL A 10 -8.53 -8.32 1.61
CA VAL A 10 -7.95 -7.08 2.15
C VAL A 10 -6.84 -7.44 3.14
N ASN A 11 -5.64 -6.93 2.89
CA ASN A 11 -4.49 -7.16 3.75
C ASN A 11 -4.45 -6.07 4.84
N GLY A 12 -4.80 -6.41 6.08
CA GLY A 12 -4.75 -5.47 7.21
C GLY A 12 -3.34 -4.95 7.49
N ILE A 13 -2.34 -5.82 7.41
CA ILE A 13 -0.92 -5.46 7.39
C ILE A 13 -0.32 -5.99 6.09
N PRO A 14 -0.10 -5.14 5.08
CA PRO A 14 0.46 -5.58 3.81
C PRO A 14 1.99 -5.74 3.88
N GLY A 15 2.56 -6.46 2.91
CA GLY A 15 4.01 -6.57 2.76
C GLY A 15 4.66 -5.23 2.41
N MET A 16 5.77 -4.90 3.07
CA MET A 16 6.51 -3.64 2.91
C MET A 16 7.96 -3.82 2.43
N SER A 17 8.31 -4.99 1.91
CA SER A 17 9.63 -5.22 1.28
C SER A 17 9.77 -4.46 -0.03
N LYS A 18 11.00 -4.23 -0.51
CA LYS A 18 11.26 -3.46 -1.75
C LYS A 18 10.44 -3.93 -2.97
N MET A 19 10.21 -5.24 -3.07
CA MET A 19 9.48 -5.89 -4.18
C MET A 19 7.99 -6.12 -3.89
N SER A 20 7.50 -5.72 -2.72
CA SER A 20 6.07 -5.82 -2.38
C SER A 20 5.24 -4.78 -3.15
N ILE A 21 3.96 -5.10 -3.36
CA ILE A 21 3.04 -4.29 -4.17
C ILE A 21 2.86 -2.88 -3.58
N ILE A 22 2.69 -2.75 -2.26
CA ILE A 22 2.47 -1.45 -1.62
C ILE A 22 3.67 -0.50 -1.82
N PRO A 23 4.93 -0.88 -1.50
CA PRO A 23 6.10 -0.05 -1.80
C PRO A 23 6.26 0.33 -3.28
N ILE A 24 5.95 -0.60 -4.21
CA ILE A 24 5.98 -0.30 -5.65
C ILE A 24 4.96 0.79 -5.99
N GLN A 25 3.71 0.64 -5.55
CA GLN A 25 2.64 1.60 -5.80
C GLN A 25 2.96 2.98 -5.22
N LEU A 26 3.48 3.06 -3.99
CA LEU A 26 3.87 4.32 -3.37
C LEU A 26 4.89 5.08 -4.22
N ARG A 27 5.98 4.41 -4.61
CA ARG A 27 7.02 5.01 -5.44
C ARG A 27 6.51 5.40 -6.83
N THR A 28 5.63 4.59 -7.43
CA THR A 28 4.98 4.92 -8.70
C THR A 28 4.11 6.18 -8.60
N LEU A 29 3.49 6.42 -7.44
CA LEU A 29 2.69 7.60 -7.15
C LEU A 29 3.54 8.80 -6.68
N GLY A 30 4.87 8.67 -6.61
CA GLY A 30 5.78 9.74 -6.19
C GLY A 30 5.94 9.89 -4.68
N HIS A 31 5.48 8.92 -3.90
CA HIS A 31 5.65 8.87 -2.44
C HIS A 31 6.85 7.99 -2.04
N THR A 32 7.40 8.27 -0.87
CA THR A 32 8.39 7.43 -0.19
C THR A 32 7.73 6.60 0.91
N GLU A 33 8.28 5.44 1.21
CA GLU A 33 7.81 4.60 2.32
C GLU A 33 7.96 5.33 3.66
N LYS A 34 8.98 6.19 3.80
CA LYS A 34 9.20 7.02 5.00
C LYS A 34 8.03 7.93 5.30
N GLU A 35 7.49 8.62 4.28
CA GLU A 35 6.32 9.50 4.43
C GLU A 35 5.11 8.70 4.94
N ILE A 36 4.90 7.50 4.41
CA ILE A 36 3.78 6.65 4.82
C ILE A 36 3.98 6.09 6.23
N TYR A 37 5.19 5.68 6.60
CA TYR A 37 5.46 5.23 7.97
C TYR A 37 5.25 6.34 9.00
N ASN A 38 5.69 7.57 8.69
CA ASN A 38 5.43 8.72 9.55
C ASN A 38 3.93 8.95 9.73
N LEU A 39 3.16 8.93 8.62
CA LEU A 39 1.71 9.07 8.67
C LEU A 39 1.05 7.99 9.55
N ILE A 40 1.47 6.72 9.41
CA ILE A 40 0.94 5.62 10.22
C ILE A 40 1.22 5.86 11.72
N ILE A 41 2.45 6.25 12.07
CA ILE A 41 2.86 6.51 13.45
C ILE A 41 2.05 7.67 14.03
N GLU A 42 1.94 8.78 13.30
CA GLU A 42 1.20 9.97 13.72
C GLU A 42 -0.28 9.69 13.96
N ASN A 43 -0.90 8.79 13.20
CA ASN A 43 -2.30 8.39 13.40
C ASN A 43 -2.49 7.31 14.48
N SER A 44 -1.41 6.70 14.98
CA SER A 44 -1.48 5.61 15.97
C SER A 44 -1.32 6.09 17.42
N ILE A 45 -1.06 7.39 17.63
CA ILE A 45 -0.84 8.05 18.91
C ILE A 45 -1.98 9.05 19.14
#